data_AF-A0A354GHA6-F1
#
_entry.id   AF-A0A354GHA6-F1
#
_cell.length_a   1.000
_cell.length_b   1.000
_cell.length_c   1.000
_cell.angle_alpha   90.00
_cell.angle_beta   90.00
_cell.angle_gamma   90.00
#
_symmetry.space_group_name_H-M   'P 1'
#
loop_
_entity.id
_entity.type
_entity.pdbx_description
1 polymer ?
#
loop_
_entity_poly.entity_id
_entity_poly.type
_entity_poly.pdbx_seq_one_letter_code
_entity_poly.pdbx_strand_id
1 'polypeptide(L)'
;MDITLYLTPPSNYIDKQGVLALHAGLPSLKYMCSLYTGKLKKGGDREFNPEPYTHEMFDFPRNTSGFYLNSFKKYLKESMFLYTGIWSHFVHPDDIYQIPVMGNLKTRGEFSFRNKLGLNWKKTNNQNQPGMLPTFEKLIKEHYKNYPLTKFPDVKNGGKLVADLRADHFKHNSIDQFYSVQNLSSAEKEHNWFVYISKNESDNFFQYLKNNNYLFSKTTLFDGFIVNIKTSNGKISIPKYHKENNDFDKAYYLSEYHNHLNYKETSKGLLRKKIESLRKKIFQQTKLSIDTWKEYAKYSSWTKNEKIFWNDLENYYYKHQNYEASSLSEAMAKIIWYPSEKIKINWLERKIITADSLQSKIKLLKEYIKNNNTGKNIESIQKKIKIDC
;
A
#
# COMPACT_ATOMS: atom_id res chain seq x y z
N MET A 1 -9.60 31.16 21.20
CA MET A 1 -8.54 30.64 20.30
C MET A 1 -9.07 29.36 19.67
N ASP A 2 -9.47 29.40 18.39
CA ASP A 2 -9.86 28.19 17.67
C ASP A 2 -8.61 27.41 17.27
N ILE A 3 -8.29 26.37 18.03
CA ILE A 3 -7.21 25.45 17.70
C ILE A 3 -7.77 24.42 16.71
N THR A 4 -7.49 24.60 15.41
CA THR A 4 -7.78 23.55 14.43
C THR A 4 -6.83 22.38 14.62
N LEU A 5 -7.38 21.22 14.95
CA LEU A 5 -6.60 19.99 15.17
C LEU A 5 -6.59 19.11 13.92
N TYR A 6 -5.52 18.31 13.82
CA TYR A 6 -5.24 17.35 12.75
C TYR A 6 -4.84 16.05 13.41
N LEU A 7 -5.36 14.93 12.91
CA LEU A 7 -5.08 13.63 13.51
C LEU A 7 -4.60 12.63 12.48
N THR A 8 -3.45 12.02 12.77
CA THR A 8 -3.06 10.76 12.15
C THR A 8 -3.58 9.61 13.02
N PRO A 9 -4.49 8.75 12.54
CA PRO A 9 -5.01 7.66 13.35
C PRO A 9 -3.92 6.71 13.86
N PRO A 10 -4.06 6.16 15.07
CA PRO A 10 -3.19 5.10 15.57
C PRO A 10 -3.09 3.96 14.56
N SER A 11 -1.87 3.50 14.29
CA SER A 11 -1.58 2.47 13.28
C SER A 11 -2.13 2.76 11.87
N ASN A 12 -2.52 4.00 11.60
CA ASN A 12 -3.03 4.53 10.33
C ASN A 12 -4.47 4.12 9.97
N TYR A 13 -5.23 3.49 10.85
CA TYR A 13 -6.57 2.98 10.55
C TYR A 13 -7.61 3.55 11.51
N ILE A 14 -8.70 4.08 10.95
CA ILE A 14 -9.87 4.51 11.73
C ILE A 14 -11.18 4.18 11.01
N ASP A 15 -12.04 3.43 11.68
CA ASP A 15 -13.36 3.06 11.17
C ASP A 15 -14.42 4.13 11.48
N LYS A 16 -15.68 3.82 11.14
CA LYS A 16 -16.81 4.71 11.37
C LYS A 16 -16.97 5.07 12.84
N GLN A 17 -16.87 4.08 13.73
CA GLN A 17 -17.04 4.29 15.16
C GLN A 17 -15.97 5.24 15.71
N GLY A 18 -14.71 5.04 15.31
CA GLY A 18 -13.61 5.92 15.71
C GLY A 18 -13.79 7.36 15.22
N VAL A 19 -14.19 7.55 13.96
CA VAL A 19 -14.42 8.89 13.40
C VAL A 19 -15.55 9.61 14.16
N LEU A 20 -16.68 8.95 14.38
CA LEU A 20 -17.82 9.56 15.09
C LEU A 20 -17.48 9.86 16.56
N ALA A 21 -16.72 8.98 17.22
CA ALA A 21 -16.26 9.23 18.59
C ALA A 21 -15.31 10.44 18.68
N LEU A 22 -14.39 10.58 17.71
CA LEU A 22 -13.52 11.76 17.63
C LEU A 22 -14.31 13.03 17.33
N HIS A 23 -15.31 12.97 16.46
CA HIS A 23 -16.14 14.11 16.15
C HIS A 23 -16.91 14.61 17.37
N ALA A 24 -17.49 13.69 18.15
CA ALA A 24 -18.18 14.03 19.39
C ALA A 24 -17.24 14.51 20.50
N GLY A 25 -16.08 13.85 20.67
CA GLY A 25 -15.15 14.12 21.76
C GLY A 25 -14.15 15.26 21.49
N LEU A 26 -13.90 15.58 20.22
CA LEU A 26 -12.95 16.60 19.79
C LEU A 26 -13.48 17.40 18.58
N PRO A 27 -14.52 18.24 18.75
CA PRO A 27 -15.16 18.96 17.63
C PRO A 27 -14.25 19.93 16.86
N SER A 28 -13.12 20.33 17.44
CA SER A 28 -12.11 21.19 16.81
C SER A 28 -11.17 20.44 15.85
N LEU A 29 -11.24 19.10 15.81
CA LEU A 29 -10.59 18.28 14.79
C LEU A 29 -11.31 18.48 13.46
N LYS A 30 -10.60 19.05 12.48
CA LYS A 30 -11.17 19.34 11.16
C LYS A 30 -10.58 18.50 10.04
N TYR A 31 -9.41 17.90 10.25
CA TYR A 31 -8.71 17.19 9.19
C TYR A 31 -8.20 15.82 9.63
N MET A 32 -8.60 14.81 8.86
CA MET A 32 -8.25 13.42 9.08
C MET A 32 -7.10 12.99 8.17
N CYS A 33 -5.96 12.66 8.77
CA CYS A 33 -4.73 12.26 8.07
C CYS A 33 -4.58 10.73 8.00
N SER A 34 -5.65 10.08 7.56
CA SER A 34 -5.79 8.64 7.36
C SER A 34 -4.94 8.15 6.16
N LEU A 35 -5.27 6.99 5.58
CA LEU A 35 -4.54 6.44 4.42
C LEU A 35 -5.34 6.57 3.14
N TYR A 36 -4.67 7.04 2.09
CA TYR A 36 -5.27 7.07 0.75
C TYR A 36 -5.55 5.65 0.24
N THR A 37 -4.64 4.72 0.54
CA THR A 37 -4.80 3.31 0.14
C THR A 37 -5.46 2.48 1.24
N GLY A 38 -6.07 1.36 0.88
CA GLY A 38 -6.57 0.38 1.84
C GLY A 38 -7.99 -0.04 1.54
N LYS A 39 -8.81 -0.15 2.58
CA LYS A 39 -10.24 -0.41 2.47
C LYS A 39 -10.99 0.54 3.40
N LEU A 40 -12.06 1.17 2.92
CA LEU A 40 -12.85 2.13 3.67
C LEU A 40 -13.31 1.58 5.03
N LYS A 41 -13.88 0.36 5.02
CA LYS A 41 -14.34 -0.33 6.25
C LYS A 41 -13.23 -0.64 7.25
N LYS A 42 -11.96 -0.61 6.83
CA LYS A 42 -10.79 -0.82 7.69
C LYS A 42 -10.04 0.49 7.99
N GLY A 43 -10.56 1.63 7.54
CA GLY A 43 -9.98 2.94 7.82
C GLY A 43 -8.87 3.43 6.90
N GLY A 44 -8.73 2.83 5.71
CA GLY A 44 -7.99 3.42 4.58
C GLY A 44 -8.96 3.77 3.45
N ASP A 45 -8.49 3.88 2.20
CA ASP A 45 -9.34 4.21 1.03
C ASP A 45 -10.06 5.56 1.18
N ARG A 46 -9.28 6.56 1.57
CA ARG A 46 -9.73 7.90 1.90
C ARG A 46 -9.33 8.83 0.78
N GLU A 47 -10.20 9.77 0.46
CA GLU A 47 -10.02 10.71 -0.65
C GLU A 47 -9.74 12.11 -0.12
N PHE A 48 -9.20 13.00 -0.94
CA PHE A 48 -9.08 14.43 -0.58
C PHE A 48 -10.45 15.10 -0.66
N ASN A 49 -11.33 14.80 0.29
CA ASN A 49 -12.76 15.13 0.27
C ASN A 49 -13.31 15.25 1.70
N PRO A 50 -14.56 15.72 1.90
CA PRO A 50 -15.24 15.57 3.19
C PRO A 50 -15.21 14.13 3.68
N GLU A 51 -15.00 13.93 4.99
CA GLU A 51 -14.92 12.60 5.58
C GLU A 51 -16.24 11.84 5.36
N PRO A 52 -16.22 10.61 4.79
CA PRO A 52 -17.42 9.84 4.48
C PRO A 52 -18.43 9.63 5.61
N TYR A 53 -17.99 9.69 6.87
CA TYR A 53 -18.86 9.50 8.03
C TYR A 53 -19.31 10.80 8.71
N THR A 54 -18.73 11.95 8.36
CA THR A 54 -19.17 13.27 8.81
C THR A 54 -18.68 14.37 7.86
N HIS A 55 -19.59 15.23 7.42
CA HIS A 55 -19.26 16.36 6.54
C HIS A 55 -18.59 17.53 7.28
N GLU A 56 -18.49 17.48 8.60
CA GLU A 56 -17.83 18.52 9.40
C GLU A 56 -16.31 18.35 9.51
N MET A 57 -15.79 17.23 8.98
CA MET A 57 -14.36 16.94 8.85
C MET A 57 -13.99 16.74 7.38
N PHE A 58 -12.72 16.95 7.08
CA PHE A 58 -12.14 16.75 5.76
C PHE A 58 -11.02 15.70 5.82
N ASP A 59 -11.04 14.73 4.92
CA ASP A 59 -9.95 13.78 4.74
C ASP A 59 -8.79 14.45 3.99
N PHE A 60 -7.61 14.48 4.63
CA PHE A 60 -6.34 14.85 4.01
C PHE A 60 -5.38 13.65 4.12
N PRO A 61 -5.65 12.57 3.37
CA PRO A 61 -4.99 11.29 3.55
C PRO A 61 -3.51 11.35 3.16
N ARG A 62 -2.73 10.46 3.78
CA ARG A 62 -1.33 10.24 3.41
C ARG A 62 -1.25 9.31 2.21
N ASN A 63 -0.46 9.70 1.20
CA ASN A 63 -0.19 8.85 0.05
C ASN A 63 1.02 7.95 0.31
N THR A 64 2.09 8.51 0.87
CA THR A 64 3.32 7.75 1.17
C THR A 64 3.87 8.06 2.55
N SER A 65 4.84 7.24 3.00
CA SER A 65 5.47 7.40 4.31
C SER A 65 6.90 6.86 4.36
N GLY A 66 7.67 7.37 5.32
CA GLY A 66 9.04 6.98 5.64
C GLY A 66 10.11 7.59 4.73
N PHE A 67 11.38 7.44 5.12
CA PHE A 67 12.52 8.11 4.48
C PHE A 67 12.91 7.59 3.08
N TYR A 68 12.40 6.42 2.69
CA TYR A 68 12.66 5.81 1.39
C TYR A 68 11.40 5.21 0.81
N LEU A 69 11.26 5.32 -0.51
CA LEU A 69 10.12 4.78 -1.25
C LEU A 69 10.55 3.55 -2.05
N ASN A 70 9.85 2.44 -1.84
CA ASN A 70 9.95 1.29 -2.74
C ASN A 70 9.21 1.58 -4.06
N SER A 71 9.34 0.70 -5.05
CA SER A 71 8.75 0.90 -6.38
C SER A 71 7.25 1.17 -6.34
N PHE A 72 6.50 0.47 -5.49
CA PHE A 72 5.07 0.71 -5.31
C PHE A 72 4.76 2.11 -4.78
N LYS A 73 5.48 2.56 -3.74
CA LYS A 73 5.29 3.91 -3.17
C LYS A 73 5.72 5.01 -4.14
N LYS A 74 6.77 4.78 -4.95
CA LYS A 74 7.18 5.70 -6.01
C LYS A 74 6.08 5.84 -7.06
N TYR A 75 5.56 4.71 -7.55
CA TYR A 75 4.44 4.69 -8.48
C TYR A 75 3.22 5.43 -7.90
N LEU A 76 2.82 5.10 -6.66
CA LEU A 76 1.69 5.77 -6.00
C LEU A 76 1.91 7.29 -5.85
N LYS A 77 3.11 7.72 -5.48
CA LYS A 77 3.47 9.14 -5.40
C LYS A 77 3.29 9.83 -6.76
N GLU A 78 3.91 9.30 -7.81
CA GLU A 78 3.86 9.93 -9.14
C GLU A 78 2.43 9.92 -9.70
N SER A 79 1.71 8.80 -9.61
CA SER A 79 0.32 8.72 -10.06
C SER A 79 -0.59 9.69 -9.33
N MET A 80 -0.46 9.81 -8.01
CA MET A 80 -1.28 10.74 -7.24
C MET A 80 -0.98 12.19 -7.60
N PHE A 81 0.31 12.52 -7.70
CA PHE A 81 0.73 13.87 -7.99
C PHE A 81 0.31 14.29 -9.40
N LEU A 82 0.38 13.39 -10.38
CA LEU A 82 -0.11 13.65 -11.74
C LEU A 82 -1.63 13.82 -11.80
N TYR A 83 -2.37 13.01 -11.02
CA TYR A 83 -3.84 13.05 -11.02
C TYR A 83 -4.41 14.24 -10.26
N THR A 84 -3.80 14.63 -9.15
CA THR A 84 -4.37 15.61 -8.20
C THR A 84 -3.52 16.86 -7.97
N GLY A 85 -2.25 16.85 -8.37
CA GLY A 85 -1.28 17.85 -7.96
C GLY A 85 -0.84 17.76 -6.49
N ILE A 86 -1.27 16.72 -5.76
CA ILE A 86 -1.04 16.58 -4.32
C ILE A 86 -0.11 15.39 -4.05
N TRP A 87 0.90 15.61 -3.22
CA TRP A 87 1.70 14.55 -2.61
C TRP A 87 1.74 14.75 -1.10
N SER A 88 0.91 13.99 -0.38
CA SER A 88 0.92 13.93 1.08
C SER A 88 1.88 12.84 1.56
N HIS A 89 2.86 13.24 2.35
CA HIS A 89 3.92 12.37 2.85
C HIS A 89 4.08 12.49 4.36
N PHE A 90 4.38 11.36 5.02
CA PHE A 90 4.53 11.33 6.47
C PHE A 90 5.78 10.58 6.92
N VAL A 91 6.54 11.23 7.78
CA VAL A 91 7.72 10.66 8.44
C VAL A 91 7.40 10.50 9.92
N HIS A 92 7.62 9.29 10.46
CA HIS A 92 7.35 8.97 11.86
C HIS A 92 8.65 8.71 12.63
N PRO A 93 8.75 9.08 13.92
CA PRO A 93 9.92 8.75 14.74
C PRO A 93 10.27 7.25 14.75
N ASP A 94 9.26 6.38 14.80
CA ASP A 94 9.42 4.91 14.66
C ASP A 94 10.12 4.46 13.39
N ASP A 95 10.09 5.26 12.32
CA ASP A 95 10.82 4.95 11.09
C ASP A 95 12.34 4.97 11.32
N ILE A 96 12.83 5.55 12.43
CA ILE A 96 14.25 5.54 12.80
C ILE A 96 14.62 4.24 13.51
N TYR A 97 13.86 3.87 14.55
CA TYR A 97 14.28 2.83 15.49
C TYR A 97 13.63 1.46 15.29
N GLN A 98 12.51 1.33 14.54
CA GLN A 98 11.91 0.02 14.22
C GLN A 98 12.68 -0.72 13.12
N ILE A 99 13.90 -1.13 13.45
CA ILE A 99 14.83 -1.94 12.64
C ILE A 99 14.64 -3.46 12.87
N PRO A 100 15.12 -4.35 11.99
CA PRO A 100 14.90 -5.80 12.02
C PRO A 100 15.70 -6.55 13.10
N VAL A 101 15.54 -6.17 14.37
CA VAL A 101 16.18 -6.81 15.53
C VAL A 101 15.13 -7.39 16.48
N MET A 102 15.50 -8.42 17.25
CA MET A 102 14.56 -9.13 18.15
C MET A 102 13.82 -8.20 19.12
N GLY A 103 14.49 -7.16 19.65
CA GLY A 103 13.88 -6.20 20.56
C GLY A 103 12.68 -5.44 19.97
N ASN A 104 12.66 -5.24 18.65
CA ASN A 104 11.60 -4.50 17.96
C ASN A 104 10.44 -5.39 17.50
N LEU A 105 10.52 -6.71 17.69
CA LEU A 105 9.42 -7.62 17.34
C LEU A 105 8.16 -7.33 18.17
N LYS A 106 8.33 -6.89 19.42
CA LYS A 106 7.22 -6.54 20.31
C LYS A 106 6.58 -5.20 19.93
N THR A 107 7.40 -4.19 19.62
CA THR A 107 6.94 -2.82 19.38
C THR A 107 6.34 -2.61 17.98
N ARG A 108 6.70 -3.43 16.98
CA ARG A 108 6.10 -3.35 15.63
C ARG A 108 4.66 -3.91 15.56
N GLY A 109 4.23 -4.69 16.55
CA GLY A 109 2.97 -5.42 16.51
C GLY A 109 2.89 -6.40 15.32
N GLU A 110 1.73 -6.45 14.65
CA GLU A 110 1.54 -7.27 13.45
C GLU A 110 2.13 -6.64 12.18
N PHE A 111 2.64 -5.41 12.25
CA PHE A 111 3.14 -4.68 11.09
C PHE A 111 4.59 -5.04 10.77
N SER A 112 4.96 -4.94 9.49
CA SER A 112 6.36 -5.03 9.10
C SER A 112 7.19 -3.90 9.69
N PHE A 113 8.48 -4.13 9.95
CA PHE A 113 9.41 -3.08 10.37
C PHE A 113 9.29 -1.83 9.48
N ARG A 114 9.32 -0.65 10.09
CA ARG A 114 9.30 0.61 9.35
C ARG A 114 10.65 0.89 8.68
N ASN A 115 11.74 0.58 9.39
CA ASN A 115 13.10 0.62 8.84
C ASN A 115 13.57 -0.79 8.44
N LYS A 116 12.94 -1.38 7.41
CA LYS A 116 13.28 -2.74 6.93
C LYS A 116 14.72 -2.90 6.48
N LEU A 117 15.32 -1.82 5.99
CA LEU A 117 16.68 -1.82 5.45
C LEU A 117 17.74 -1.58 6.54
N GLY A 118 17.34 -1.31 7.79
CA GLY A 118 18.28 -1.00 8.86
C GLY A 118 19.16 0.21 8.53
N LEU A 119 18.60 1.21 7.84
CA LEU A 119 19.36 2.41 7.47
C LEU A 119 19.72 3.20 8.73
N ASN A 120 20.97 3.63 8.82
CA ASN A 120 21.41 4.61 9.81
C ASN A 120 20.81 5.99 9.51
N TRP A 121 20.87 6.91 10.48
CA TRP A 121 20.34 8.27 10.27
C TRP A 121 21.09 9.02 9.16
N LYS A 122 22.39 9.26 9.34
CA LYS A 122 23.25 10.00 8.38
C LYS A 122 24.23 9.13 7.63
N LYS A 123 24.84 8.15 8.31
CA LYS A 123 25.92 7.32 7.77
C LYS A 123 25.38 6.23 6.85
N THR A 124 26.26 5.67 6.02
CA THR A 124 25.95 4.43 5.31
C THR A 124 25.73 3.29 6.31
N ASN A 125 24.91 2.30 5.94
CA ASN A 125 24.79 1.06 6.70
C ASN A 125 25.88 0.05 6.29
N ASN A 126 25.91 -1.10 6.96
CA ASN A 126 26.88 -2.16 6.69
C ASN A 126 26.73 -2.77 5.29
N GLN A 127 25.60 -2.53 4.62
CA GLN A 127 25.30 -2.93 3.24
C GLN A 127 25.64 -1.83 2.24
N ASN A 128 26.40 -0.81 2.64
CA ASN A 128 26.81 0.34 1.83
C ASN A 128 25.64 1.15 1.24
N GLN A 129 24.47 1.12 1.87
CA GLN A 129 23.32 1.93 1.50
C GLN A 129 23.37 3.28 2.22
N PRO A 130 23.00 4.39 1.56
CA PRO A 130 22.98 5.71 2.19
C PRO A 130 22.03 5.77 3.39
N GLY A 131 22.34 6.64 4.34
CA GLY A 131 21.47 6.88 5.50
C GLY A 131 20.09 7.42 5.13
N MET A 132 19.18 7.41 6.09
CA MET A 132 17.81 7.89 5.94
C MET A 132 17.73 9.36 5.51
N LEU A 133 18.50 10.25 6.15
CA LEU A 133 18.48 11.68 5.82
C LEU A 133 18.98 11.95 4.39
N PRO A 134 20.16 11.47 3.96
CA PRO A 134 20.60 11.62 2.57
C PRO A 134 19.62 11.01 1.54
N THR A 135 18.99 9.88 1.89
CA THR A 135 18.01 9.22 1.01
C THR A 135 16.75 10.07 0.84
N PHE A 136 16.26 10.68 1.93
CA PHE A 136 15.09 11.53 1.89
C PHE A 136 15.38 12.89 1.23
N GLU A 137 16.54 13.49 1.49
CA GLU A 137 16.97 14.69 0.76
C GLU A 137 17.05 14.45 -0.74
N LYS A 138 17.58 13.30 -1.16
CA LYS A 138 17.59 12.91 -2.57
C LYS A 138 16.17 12.80 -3.14
N LEU A 139 15.24 12.19 -2.42
CA LEU A 139 13.83 12.10 -2.83
C LEU A 139 13.20 13.49 -3.03
N ILE A 140 13.42 14.42 -2.10
CA ILE A 140 12.91 15.79 -2.20
C ILE A 140 13.57 16.55 -3.37
N LYS A 141 14.89 16.42 -3.53
CA LYS A 141 15.63 17.03 -4.65
C LYS A 141 15.15 16.50 -6.01
N GLU A 142 14.93 15.19 -6.12
CA GLU A 142 14.38 14.57 -7.34
C GLU A 142 12.96 15.08 -7.63
N HIS A 143 12.13 15.23 -6.60
CA HIS A 143 10.79 15.78 -6.78
C HIS A 143 10.83 17.26 -7.22
N TYR A 144 11.66 18.10 -6.61
CA TYR A 144 11.83 19.50 -7.04
C TYR A 144 12.40 19.62 -8.45
N LYS A 145 13.33 18.73 -8.82
CA LYS A 145 13.85 18.68 -10.19
C LYS A 145 12.73 18.42 -11.20
N ASN A 146 11.80 17.53 -10.87
CA ASN A 146 10.69 17.16 -11.74
C ASN A 146 9.50 18.13 -11.64
N TYR A 147 9.29 18.78 -10.51
CA TYR A 147 8.16 19.67 -10.29
C TYR A 147 8.58 20.92 -9.50
N PRO A 148 9.34 21.85 -10.14
CA PRO A 148 9.95 22.99 -9.46
C PRO A 148 8.97 23.94 -8.76
N LEU A 149 7.73 24.02 -9.24
CA LEU A 149 6.70 24.91 -8.69
C LEU A 149 5.97 24.32 -7.46
N THR A 150 6.37 23.13 -6.99
CA THR A 150 5.75 22.49 -5.83
C THR A 150 6.05 23.26 -4.54
N LYS A 151 5.01 23.43 -3.73
CA LYS A 151 5.08 23.99 -2.38
C LYS A 151 4.95 22.85 -1.36
N PHE A 152 5.65 22.95 -0.23
CA PHE A 152 5.58 21.97 0.88
C PHE A 152 4.99 22.62 2.13
N PRO A 153 3.67 22.92 2.13
CA PRO A 153 3.01 23.37 3.34
C PRO A 153 3.01 22.25 4.39
N ASP A 154 2.97 22.62 5.67
CA ASP A 154 2.64 21.68 6.73
C ASP A 154 1.21 21.14 6.58
N VAL A 155 0.86 20.13 7.38
CA VAL A 155 -0.47 19.51 7.33
C VAL A 155 -1.60 20.52 7.59
N LYS A 156 -1.33 21.56 8.39
CA LYS A 156 -2.31 22.59 8.72
C LYS A 156 -2.70 23.41 7.51
N ASN A 157 -1.70 23.96 6.84
CA ASN A 157 -1.93 24.80 5.68
C ASN A 157 -2.28 23.95 4.45
N GLY A 158 -1.69 22.75 4.31
CA GLY A 158 -1.95 21.83 3.20
C GLY A 158 -3.36 21.27 3.21
N GLY A 159 -3.86 20.84 4.38
CA GLY A 159 -5.24 20.35 4.54
C GLY A 159 -6.25 21.42 4.13
N LYS A 160 -6.08 22.66 4.63
CA LYS A 160 -6.93 23.79 4.25
C LYS A 160 -6.85 24.11 2.77
N LEU A 161 -5.64 24.21 2.21
CA LEU A 161 -5.45 24.50 0.79
C LEU A 161 -6.20 23.51 -0.10
N VAL A 162 -6.10 22.21 0.22
CA VAL A 162 -6.76 21.16 -0.55
C VAL A 162 -8.27 21.16 -0.33
N ALA A 163 -8.76 21.40 0.90
CA ALA A 163 -10.19 21.53 1.15
C ALA A 163 -10.80 22.72 0.38
N ASP A 164 -10.13 23.87 0.40
CA ASP A 164 -10.55 25.06 -0.37
C ASP A 164 -10.54 24.74 -1.88
N LEU A 165 -9.47 24.14 -2.41
CA LEU A 165 -9.36 23.76 -3.82
C LEU A 165 -10.47 22.77 -4.25
N ARG A 166 -10.89 21.87 -3.36
CA ARG A 166 -11.96 20.90 -3.64
C ARG A 166 -13.36 21.50 -3.58
N ALA A 167 -13.53 22.60 -2.83
CA ALA A 167 -14.75 23.38 -2.81
C ALA A 167 -14.81 24.44 -3.93
N ASP A 168 -13.69 24.72 -4.60
CA ASP A 168 -13.60 25.71 -5.67
C ASP A 168 -14.36 25.27 -6.94
N HIS A 169 -14.96 26.26 -7.60
CA HIS A 169 -15.74 26.05 -8.82
C HIS A 169 -14.94 26.48 -10.04
N PHE A 170 -14.82 25.60 -11.03
CA PHE A 170 -14.06 25.87 -12.26
C PHE A 170 -15.01 25.97 -13.46
N LYS A 171 -14.87 27.06 -14.22
CA LYS A 171 -15.53 27.23 -15.51
C LYS A 171 -14.55 26.87 -16.62
N HIS A 172 -14.96 25.93 -17.46
CA HIS A 172 -14.21 25.51 -18.64
C HIS A 172 -14.89 26.07 -19.88
N ASN A 173 -14.11 26.68 -20.78
CA ASN A 173 -14.63 27.14 -22.08
C ASN A 173 -13.66 26.73 -23.19
N SER A 174 -14.18 26.10 -24.24
CA SER A 174 -13.49 25.99 -25.53
C SER A 174 -14.10 26.97 -26.52
N ILE A 175 -13.31 27.96 -26.95
CA ILE A 175 -13.69 28.92 -27.99
C ILE A 175 -12.58 28.89 -29.04
N ASP A 176 -12.96 28.74 -30.31
CA ASP A 176 -12.04 28.68 -31.45
C ASP A 176 -10.86 27.71 -31.21
N GLN A 177 -9.63 28.23 -31.35
CA GLN A 177 -8.38 27.49 -31.18
C GLN A 177 -7.89 27.44 -29.72
N PHE A 178 -8.68 27.87 -28.73
CA PHE A 178 -8.24 27.94 -27.33
C PHE A 178 -9.14 27.14 -26.38
N TYR A 179 -8.52 26.57 -25.35
CA TYR A 179 -9.18 26.02 -24.19
C TYR A 179 -8.80 26.86 -22.97
N SER A 180 -9.80 27.32 -22.23
CA SER A 180 -9.61 28.14 -21.04
C SER A 180 -10.28 27.54 -19.82
N VAL A 181 -9.61 27.70 -18.67
CA VAL A 181 -10.12 27.31 -17.37
C VAL A 181 -10.04 28.52 -16.46
N GLN A 182 -11.11 28.81 -15.72
CA GLN A 182 -11.15 29.87 -14.73
C GLN A 182 -11.73 29.33 -13.42
N ASN A 183 -10.98 29.51 -12.33
CA ASN A 183 -11.48 29.34 -10.98
C ASN A 183 -12.38 30.54 -10.62
N LEU A 184 -13.67 30.29 -10.42
CA LEU A 184 -14.66 31.31 -10.08
C LEU A 184 -14.62 31.66 -8.59
N SER A 185 -14.24 30.71 -7.73
CA SER A 185 -14.16 30.90 -6.28
C SER A 185 -12.96 31.75 -5.86
N SER A 186 -11.87 31.67 -6.63
CA SER A 186 -10.62 32.38 -6.32
C SER A 186 -9.96 32.99 -7.56
N ALA A 187 -10.76 33.68 -8.37
CA ALA A 187 -10.38 34.25 -9.66
C ALA A 187 -9.12 35.16 -9.63
N GLU A 188 -8.88 35.89 -8.54
CA GLU A 188 -7.74 36.80 -8.42
C GLU A 188 -6.50 36.16 -7.76
N LYS A 189 -6.57 34.88 -7.36
CA LYS A 189 -5.45 34.20 -6.69
C LYS A 189 -4.54 33.50 -7.70
N GLU A 190 -3.25 33.46 -7.36
CA GLU A 190 -2.26 32.66 -8.07
C GLU A 190 -2.66 31.18 -8.13
N HIS A 191 -2.48 30.56 -9.30
CA HIS A 191 -2.75 29.14 -9.52
C HIS A 191 -1.60 28.43 -10.23
N ASN A 192 -1.48 27.13 -9.96
CA ASN A 192 -0.61 26.22 -10.70
C ASN A 192 -1.48 25.22 -11.48
N TRP A 193 -1.16 25.03 -12.74
CA TRP A 193 -1.93 24.21 -13.67
C TRP A 193 -1.03 23.11 -14.24
N PHE A 194 -1.56 21.90 -14.33
CA PHE A 194 -0.92 20.81 -15.07
C PHE A 194 -1.56 20.66 -16.45
N VAL A 195 -0.73 20.65 -17.48
CA VAL A 195 -1.13 20.38 -18.87
C VAL A 195 -0.23 19.29 -19.43
N TYR A 196 -0.82 18.28 -20.06
CA TYR A 196 -0.07 17.32 -20.87
C TYR A 196 -0.04 17.81 -22.33
N ILE A 197 1.14 17.77 -22.94
CA ILE A 197 1.33 18.06 -24.36
C ILE A 197 2.16 16.97 -25.02
N SER A 198 1.72 16.47 -26.17
CA SER A 198 2.49 15.49 -26.95
C SER A 198 3.76 16.13 -27.51
N LYS A 199 4.77 15.32 -27.82
CA LYS A 199 6.02 15.83 -28.38
C LYS A 199 5.84 16.60 -29.69
N ASN A 200 4.93 16.14 -30.55
CA ASN A 200 4.67 16.75 -31.86
C ASN A 200 4.16 18.19 -31.76
N GLU A 201 3.39 18.50 -30.72
CA GLU A 201 2.75 19.80 -30.52
C GLU A 201 3.54 20.71 -29.54
N SER A 202 4.59 20.16 -28.94
CA SER A 202 5.27 20.78 -27.80
C SER A 202 6.02 22.06 -28.16
N ASP A 203 6.61 22.16 -29.35
CA ASP A 203 7.40 23.33 -29.74
C ASP A 203 6.53 24.59 -29.87
N ASN A 204 5.40 24.48 -30.57
CA ASN A 204 4.42 25.56 -30.68
C ASN A 204 3.84 25.94 -29.32
N PHE A 205 3.57 24.95 -28.46
CA PHE A 205 3.07 25.19 -27.11
C PHE A 205 4.07 25.94 -26.23
N PHE A 206 5.34 25.54 -26.24
CA PHE A 206 6.37 26.23 -25.46
C PHE A 206 6.66 27.64 -25.99
N GLN A 207 6.59 27.85 -27.31
CA GLN A 207 6.67 29.20 -27.87
C GLN A 207 5.50 30.06 -27.42
N TYR A 208 4.27 29.53 -27.45
CA TYR A 208 3.09 30.22 -26.93
C TYR A 208 3.27 30.62 -25.46
N LEU A 209 3.72 29.70 -24.60
CA LEU A 209 3.89 30.00 -23.18
C LEU A 209 4.94 31.10 -22.93
N LYS A 210 6.05 31.05 -23.67
CA LYS A 210 7.12 32.07 -23.60
C LYS A 210 6.62 33.44 -24.07
N ASN A 211 5.92 33.50 -25.20
CA ASN A 211 5.41 34.76 -25.77
C ASN A 211 4.38 35.43 -24.85
N ASN A 212 3.66 34.64 -24.03
CA ASN A 212 2.70 35.14 -23.04
C ASN A 212 3.31 35.30 -21.63
N ASN A 213 4.64 35.21 -21.50
CA ASN A 213 5.36 35.39 -20.24
C ASN A 213 4.88 34.47 -19.09
N TYR A 214 4.39 33.28 -19.40
CA TYR A 214 4.04 32.31 -18.36
C TYR A 214 5.31 31.78 -17.69
N LEU A 215 5.29 31.67 -16.35
CA LEU A 215 6.28 30.88 -15.64
C LEU A 215 5.88 29.42 -15.70
N PHE A 216 6.70 28.57 -16.32
CA PHE A 216 6.40 27.15 -16.44
C PHE A 216 7.64 26.27 -16.28
N SER A 217 7.38 25.00 -15.97
CA SER A 217 8.38 23.92 -15.98
C SER A 217 7.82 22.75 -16.77
N LYS A 218 8.73 21.92 -17.32
CA LYS A 218 8.34 20.75 -18.12
C LYS A 218 9.11 19.51 -17.70
N THR A 219 8.41 18.39 -17.75
CA THR A 219 8.92 17.08 -17.32
C THR A 219 8.52 16.07 -18.37
N THR A 220 9.49 15.36 -18.93
CA THR A 220 9.23 14.32 -19.93
C THR A 220 8.36 13.24 -19.32
N LEU A 221 7.27 12.90 -19.99
CA LEU A 221 6.37 11.81 -19.62
C LEU A 221 5.83 11.16 -20.89
N PHE A 222 5.96 9.83 -20.99
CA PHE A 222 5.57 9.08 -22.19
C PHE A 222 6.19 9.66 -23.48
N ASP A 223 5.37 9.93 -24.48
CA ASP A 223 5.72 10.53 -25.77
C ASP A 223 5.55 12.06 -25.77
N GLY A 224 5.51 12.69 -24.60
CA GLY A 224 5.28 14.12 -24.45
C GLY A 224 5.86 14.71 -23.16
N PHE A 225 5.18 15.74 -22.67
CA PHE A 225 5.59 16.50 -21.50
C PHE A 225 4.40 16.80 -20.60
N ILE A 226 4.61 16.66 -19.30
CA ILE A 226 3.79 17.33 -18.29
C ILE A 226 4.37 18.71 -18.07
N VAL A 227 3.54 19.73 -18.22
CA VAL A 227 3.90 21.13 -18.09
C VAL A 227 3.15 21.70 -16.89
N ASN A 228 3.92 22.18 -15.91
CA ASN A 228 3.36 22.88 -14.76
C ASN A 228 3.48 24.39 -15.01
N ILE A 229 2.35 25.09 -15.07
CA ILE A 229 2.24 26.49 -15.47
C ILE A 229 1.70 27.27 -14.29
N LYS A 230 2.37 28.38 -13.96
CA LYS A 230 1.96 29.30 -12.91
C LYS A 230 1.29 30.53 -13.51
N THR A 231 0.13 30.90 -12.98
CA THR A 231 -0.61 32.10 -13.37
C THR A 231 -0.79 33.01 -12.16
N SER A 232 -0.78 34.33 -12.37
CA SER A 232 -0.98 35.33 -11.32
C SER A 232 -2.44 35.40 -10.84
N ASN A 233 -3.37 34.97 -11.68
CA ASN A 233 -4.80 34.88 -11.40
C ASN A 233 -5.30 33.45 -11.62
N GLY A 234 -6.54 33.17 -11.22
CA GLY A 234 -7.17 31.86 -11.31
C GLY A 234 -7.63 31.50 -12.71
N LYS A 235 -6.99 32.01 -13.77
CA LYS A 235 -7.35 31.76 -15.16
C LYS A 235 -6.13 31.30 -15.96
N ILE A 236 -6.34 30.31 -16.82
CA ILE A 236 -5.40 29.92 -17.86
C ILE A 236 -6.14 29.80 -19.20
N SER A 237 -5.45 30.16 -20.29
CA SER A 237 -5.89 29.91 -21.65
C SER A 237 -4.73 29.29 -22.41
N ILE A 238 -4.98 28.17 -23.10
CA ILE A 238 -3.97 27.45 -23.86
C ILE A 238 -4.49 27.10 -25.26
N PRO A 239 -3.63 27.01 -26.28
CA PRO A 239 -4.05 26.57 -27.61
C PRO A 239 -4.52 25.12 -27.58
N LYS A 240 -5.48 24.79 -28.45
CA LYS A 240 -5.93 23.43 -28.71
C LYS A 240 -5.09 22.84 -29.85
N TYR A 241 -4.51 21.68 -29.61
CA TYR A 241 -3.70 20.98 -30.62
C TYR A 241 -4.37 19.72 -31.20
N HIS A 242 -5.54 19.36 -30.69
CA HIS A 242 -6.37 18.32 -31.26
C HIS A 242 -7.69 18.90 -31.74
N LYS A 243 -8.18 18.44 -32.90
CA LYS A 243 -9.63 18.48 -33.17
C LYS A 243 -10.30 17.64 -32.08
N GLU A 244 -11.42 18.09 -31.56
CA GLU A 244 -12.26 17.26 -30.68
C GLU A 244 -12.62 15.99 -31.46
N ASN A 245 -11.83 14.92 -31.27
CA ASN A 245 -12.29 13.60 -31.60
C ASN A 245 -13.36 13.31 -30.55
N ASN A 246 -14.62 13.35 -31.00
CA ASN A 246 -15.79 12.92 -30.22
C ASN A 246 -15.70 11.46 -29.75
N ASP A 247 -14.63 10.74 -30.09
CA ASP A 247 -14.33 9.36 -29.70
C ASP A 247 -13.79 9.20 -28.26
N PHE A 248 -13.85 10.24 -27.40
CA PHE A 248 -13.81 9.96 -25.97
C PHE A 248 -15.15 9.31 -25.58
N ASP A 249 -15.30 8.05 -25.97
CA ASP A 249 -16.48 7.25 -25.70
C ASP A 249 -16.48 6.91 -24.20
N LYS A 250 -16.93 7.89 -23.43
CA LYS A 250 -17.11 7.80 -21.99
C LYS A 250 -17.94 6.57 -21.65
N ALA A 251 -18.88 6.16 -22.50
CA ALA A 251 -19.67 4.96 -22.31
C ALA A 251 -18.82 3.70 -22.49
N TYR A 252 -17.94 3.63 -23.50
CA TYR A 252 -16.97 2.54 -23.63
C TYR A 252 -16.07 2.42 -22.39
N TYR A 253 -15.42 3.50 -21.95
CA TYR A 253 -14.50 3.44 -20.80
C TYR A 253 -15.23 3.21 -19.46
N LEU A 254 -16.43 3.74 -19.27
CA LEU A 254 -17.28 3.40 -18.13
C LEU A 254 -17.70 1.94 -18.18
N SER A 255 -18.04 1.42 -19.37
CA SER A 255 -18.37 0.00 -19.55
C SER A 255 -17.17 -0.89 -19.25
N GLU A 256 -15.97 -0.53 -19.68
CA GLU A 256 -14.73 -1.25 -19.37
C GLU A 256 -14.38 -1.18 -17.88
N TYR A 257 -14.63 -0.04 -17.23
CA TYR A 257 -14.49 0.10 -15.78
C TYR A 257 -15.50 -0.77 -15.02
N HIS A 258 -16.78 -0.77 -15.41
CA HIS A 258 -17.81 -1.64 -14.85
C HIS A 258 -17.53 -3.12 -15.13
N ASN A 259 -17.05 -3.47 -16.32
CA ASN A 259 -16.58 -4.80 -16.69
C ASN A 259 -15.40 -5.22 -15.81
N HIS A 260 -14.45 -4.33 -15.54
CA HIS A 260 -13.33 -4.57 -14.63
C HIS A 260 -13.79 -4.80 -13.18
N LEU A 261 -14.73 -3.99 -12.69
CA LEU A 261 -15.33 -4.16 -11.35
C LEU A 261 -16.08 -5.50 -11.25
N ASN A 262 -16.92 -5.81 -12.24
CA ASN A 262 -17.65 -7.07 -12.35
C ASN A 262 -16.69 -8.26 -12.48
N TYR A 263 -15.61 -8.15 -13.26
CA TYR A 263 -14.58 -9.17 -13.39
C TYR A 263 -13.86 -9.42 -12.05
N LYS A 264 -13.54 -8.36 -11.29
CA LYS A 264 -12.94 -8.48 -9.95
C LYS A 264 -13.89 -9.11 -8.92
N GLU A 265 -15.19 -8.84 -8.99
CA GLU A 265 -16.18 -9.49 -8.11
C GLU A 265 -16.45 -10.93 -8.52
N THR A 266 -16.60 -11.19 -9.82
CA THR A 266 -16.85 -12.53 -10.38
C THR A 266 -15.66 -13.47 -10.14
N SER A 267 -14.42 -12.99 -10.32
CA SER A 267 -13.20 -13.77 -10.02
C SER A 267 -13.04 -14.05 -8.53
N LYS A 268 -13.32 -13.10 -7.63
CA LYS A 268 -13.31 -13.33 -6.18
C LYS A 268 -14.41 -14.32 -5.75
N GLY A 269 -15.61 -14.21 -6.34
CA GLY A 269 -16.71 -15.15 -6.11
C GLY A 269 -16.37 -16.57 -6.56
N LEU A 270 -15.76 -16.72 -7.75
CA LEU A 270 -15.28 -18.01 -8.26
C LEU A 270 -14.18 -18.60 -7.37
N LEU A 271 -13.19 -17.79 -6.99
CA LEU A 271 -12.10 -18.19 -6.10
C LEU A 271 -12.62 -18.68 -4.75
N ARG A 272 -13.63 -17.99 -4.18
CA ARG A 272 -14.27 -18.42 -2.94
C ARG A 272 -15.01 -19.75 -3.10
N LYS A 273 -15.83 -19.91 -4.15
CA LYS A 273 -16.51 -21.18 -4.44
C LYS A 273 -15.52 -22.34 -4.65
N LYS A 274 -14.41 -22.08 -5.34
CA LYS A 274 -13.33 -23.05 -5.56
C LYS A 274 -12.66 -23.45 -4.25
N ILE A 275 -12.37 -22.50 -3.36
CA ILE A 275 -11.85 -22.78 -2.01
C ILE A 275 -12.84 -23.61 -1.19
N GLU A 276 -14.12 -23.25 -1.17
CA GLU A 276 -15.16 -23.99 -0.44
C GLU A 276 -15.29 -25.43 -0.98
N SER A 277 -15.24 -25.62 -2.30
CA SER A 277 -15.24 -26.93 -2.93
C SER A 277 -14.00 -27.77 -2.58
N LEU A 278 -12.80 -27.18 -2.62
CA LEU A 278 -11.55 -27.85 -2.26
C LEU A 278 -11.55 -28.26 -0.78
N ARG A 279 -11.97 -27.35 0.11
CA ARG A 279 -12.11 -27.62 1.54
C ARG A 279 -13.08 -28.77 1.80
N LYS A 280 -14.25 -28.76 1.16
CA LYS A 280 -15.23 -29.85 1.25
C LYS A 280 -14.64 -31.17 0.77
N LYS A 281 -13.95 -31.16 -0.37
CA LYS A 281 -13.27 -32.34 -0.94
C LYS A 281 -12.24 -32.92 0.03
N ILE A 282 -11.39 -32.08 0.62
CA ILE A 282 -10.37 -32.50 1.60
C ILE A 282 -10.99 -33.23 2.80
N PHE A 283 -12.08 -32.71 3.37
CA PHE A 283 -12.67 -33.30 4.58
C PHE A 283 -13.66 -34.45 4.31
N GLN A 284 -14.03 -34.68 3.05
CA GLN A 284 -14.89 -35.80 2.63
C GLN A 284 -14.12 -36.99 2.05
N GLN A 285 -12.89 -36.77 1.58
CA GLN A 285 -12.08 -37.84 1.00
C GLN A 285 -11.57 -38.81 2.05
N THR A 286 -11.62 -40.10 1.72
CA THR A 286 -11.08 -41.20 2.56
C THR A 286 -9.57 -41.37 2.40
N LYS A 287 -8.98 -40.89 1.30
CA LYS A 287 -7.55 -40.96 1.00
C LYS A 287 -6.95 -39.56 0.84
N LEU A 288 -5.79 -39.35 1.43
CA LEU A 288 -5.04 -38.09 1.36
C LEU A 288 -4.62 -37.77 -0.09
N SER A 289 -4.88 -36.54 -0.53
CA SER A 289 -4.44 -36.02 -1.83
C SER A 289 -3.58 -34.76 -1.65
N ILE A 290 -2.26 -34.93 -1.78
CA ILE A 290 -1.29 -33.82 -1.65
C ILE A 290 -1.60 -32.71 -2.67
N ASP A 291 -1.98 -33.06 -3.89
CA ASP A 291 -2.24 -32.06 -4.94
C ASP A 291 -3.50 -31.23 -4.65
N THR A 292 -4.54 -31.84 -4.07
CA THR A 292 -5.73 -31.09 -3.62
C THR A 292 -5.36 -30.10 -2.51
N TRP A 293 -4.47 -30.50 -1.58
CA TRP A 293 -3.94 -29.59 -0.55
C TRP A 293 -3.09 -28.46 -1.13
N LYS A 294 -2.21 -28.74 -2.10
CA LYS A 294 -1.40 -27.71 -2.78
C LYS A 294 -2.29 -26.71 -3.51
N GLU A 295 -3.33 -27.20 -4.18
CA GLU A 295 -4.30 -26.36 -4.88
C GLU A 295 -5.06 -25.47 -3.87
N TYR A 296 -5.49 -26.03 -2.73
CA TYR A 296 -6.13 -25.26 -1.67
C TYR A 296 -5.19 -24.19 -1.08
N ALA A 297 -3.93 -24.53 -0.85
CA ALA A 297 -2.91 -23.60 -0.35
C ALA A 297 -2.70 -22.42 -1.32
N LYS A 298 -2.54 -22.73 -2.61
CA LYS A 298 -2.34 -21.73 -3.68
C LYS A 298 -3.50 -20.73 -3.72
N TYR A 299 -4.74 -21.20 -3.76
CA TYR A 299 -5.91 -20.33 -3.79
C TYR A 299 -6.14 -19.57 -2.48
N SER A 300 -5.79 -20.18 -1.34
CA SER A 300 -5.85 -19.50 -0.04
C SER A 300 -4.86 -18.33 0.04
N SER A 301 -3.66 -18.46 -0.54
CA SER A 301 -2.73 -17.33 -0.65
C SER A 301 -3.24 -16.23 -1.55
N TRP A 302 -3.79 -16.57 -2.72
CA TRP A 302 -4.35 -15.58 -3.65
C TRP A 302 -5.50 -14.77 -3.04
N THR A 303 -6.23 -15.36 -2.09
CA THR A 303 -7.37 -14.73 -1.42
C THR A 303 -7.06 -14.17 -0.04
N LYS A 304 -5.81 -14.25 0.44
CA LYS A 304 -5.37 -13.84 1.78
C LYS A 304 -6.09 -14.56 2.93
N ASN A 305 -6.33 -15.87 2.75
CA ASN A 305 -7.00 -16.76 3.70
C ASN A 305 -6.05 -17.81 4.30
N GLU A 306 -4.75 -17.54 4.33
CA GLU A 306 -3.71 -18.48 4.80
C GLU A 306 -3.97 -18.93 6.25
N LYS A 307 -4.50 -18.05 7.11
CA LYS A 307 -4.88 -18.40 8.48
C LYS A 307 -5.94 -19.51 8.55
N ILE A 308 -6.95 -19.45 7.67
CA ILE A 308 -8.01 -20.45 7.60
C ILE A 308 -7.43 -21.78 7.10
N PHE A 309 -6.59 -21.72 6.07
CA PHE A 309 -5.89 -22.88 5.55
C PHE A 309 -5.07 -23.59 6.64
N TRP A 310 -4.27 -22.84 7.41
CA TRP A 310 -3.43 -23.43 8.47
C TRP A 310 -4.27 -24.04 9.58
N ASN A 311 -5.42 -23.45 9.94
CA ASN A 311 -6.37 -24.06 10.88
C ASN A 311 -6.98 -25.35 10.35
N ASP A 312 -7.33 -25.40 9.06
CA ASP A 312 -7.85 -26.63 8.44
C ASP A 312 -6.81 -27.75 8.41
N LEU A 313 -5.55 -27.40 8.14
CA LEU A 313 -4.45 -28.35 8.16
C LEU A 313 -4.18 -28.90 9.58
N GLU A 314 -4.25 -28.04 10.61
CA GLU A 314 -4.22 -28.48 12.01
C GLU A 314 -5.34 -29.47 12.31
N ASN A 315 -6.59 -29.13 11.96
CA ASN A 315 -7.75 -29.99 12.19
C ASN A 315 -7.60 -31.36 11.49
N TYR A 316 -7.09 -31.35 10.26
CA TYR A 316 -6.80 -32.58 9.54
C TYR A 316 -5.74 -33.42 10.28
N TYR A 317 -4.62 -32.82 10.70
CA TYR A 317 -3.61 -33.55 11.47
C TYR A 317 -4.15 -34.11 12.78
N TYR A 318 -4.94 -33.34 13.54
CA TYR A 318 -5.52 -33.83 14.81
C TYR A 318 -6.42 -35.06 14.62
N LYS A 319 -7.07 -35.20 13.47
CA LYS A 319 -7.92 -36.35 13.14
C LYS A 319 -7.12 -37.59 12.72
N HIS A 320 -5.97 -37.41 12.07
CA HIS A 320 -5.22 -38.52 11.45
C HIS A 320 -3.94 -38.91 12.20
N GLN A 321 -3.23 -37.95 12.79
CA GLN A 321 -2.04 -38.12 13.64
C GLN A 321 -0.96 -39.07 13.09
N ASN A 322 -0.76 -39.09 11.77
CA ASN A 322 0.19 -39.97 11.09
C ASN A 322 1.27 -39.18 10.32
N TYR A 323 2.27 -39.89 9.78
CA TYR A 323 3.41 -39.28 9.08
C TYR A 323 3.00 -38.49 7.84
N GLU A 324 2.03 -39.00 7.09
CA GLU A 324 1.53 -38.36 5.87
C GLU A 324 0.88 -37.01 6.19
N ALA A 325 0.05 -36.95 7.23
CA ALA A 325 -0.61 -35.73 7.69
C ALA A 325 0.39 -34.70 8.24
N SER A 326 1.39 -35.15 9.02
CA SER A 326 2.44 -34.26 9.54
C SER A 326 3.35 -33.72 8.44
N SER A 327 3.59 -34.50 7.38
CA SER A 327 4.45 -34.11 6.25
C SER A 327 3.81 -33.10 5.30
N LEU A 328 2.48 -32.94 5.32
CA LEU A 328 1.79 -31.95 4.48
C LEU A 328 2.31 -30.53 4.74
N SER A 329 2.59 -30.17 5.99
CA SER A 329 2.96 -28.80 6.36
C SER A 329 4.18 -28.27 5.59
N GLU A 330 5.17 -29.13 5.35
CA GLU A 330 6.38 -28.78 4.62
C GLU A 330 6.07 -28.51 3.13
N ALA A 331 5.24 -29.36 2.52
CA ALA A 331 4.82 -29.18 1.15
C ALA A 331 3.99 -27.90 0.97
N MET A 332 3.13 -27.57 1.93
CA MET A 332 2.28 -26.37 1.90
C MET A 332 3.08 -25.09 2.19
N ALA A 333 4.07 -25.16 3.09
CA ALA A 333 4.92 -24.02 3.43
C ALA A 333 5.75 -23.52 2.24
N LYS A 334 6.06 -24.39 1.26
CA LYS A 334 6.68 -23.97 -0.01
C LYS A 334 5.78 -23.07 -0.86
N ILE A 335 4.48 -23.05 -0.60
CA ILE A 335 3.48 -22.27 -1.35
C ILE A 335 3.06 -21.03 -0.55
N ILE A 336 2.76 -21.19 0.75
CA ILE A 336 2.13 -20.12 1.54
C ILE A 336 2.92 -19.68 2.77
N TRP A 337 4.15 -20.19 2.95
CA TRP A 337 5.01 -19.97 4.11
C TRP A 337 4.41 -20.43 5.44
N TYR A 338 5.27 -20.84 6.38
CA TYR A 338 4.82 -21.10 7.75
C TYR A 338 4.34 -19.79 8.42
N PRO A 339 3.29 -19.80 9.26
CA PRO A 339 2.81 -18.58 9.90
C PRO A 339 3.79 -18.02 10.93
N SER A 340 4.65 -18.88 11.51
CA SER A 340 5.74 -18.50 12.39
C SER A 340 6.77 -19.61 12.51
N GLU A 341 7.99 -19.27 12.97
CA GLU A 341 9.03 -20.27 13.23
C GLU A 341 8.60 -21.27 14.32
N LYS A 342 7.85 -20.81 15.33
CA LYS A 342 7.28 -21.70 16.36
C LYS A 342 6.36 -22.77 15.74
N ILE A 343 5.51 -22.38 14.80
CA ILE A 343 4.60 -23.32 14.13
C ILE A 343 5.39 -24.31 13.26
N LYS A 344 6.40 -23.83 12.52
CA LYS A 344 7.31 -24.70 11.77
C LYS A 344 7.97 -25.76 12.66
N ILE A 345 8.46 -25.35 13.83
CA ILE A 345 9.07 -26.26 14.81
C ILE A 345 8.04 -27.27 15.31
N ASN A 346 6.83 -26.85 15.69
CA ASN A 346 5.76 -27.77 16.13
C ASN A 346 5.44 -28.84 15.06
N TRP A 347 5.38 -28.46 13.79
CA TRP A 347 5.14 -29.42 12.70
C TRP A 347 6.32 -30.37 12.49
N LEU A 348 7.56 -29.88 12.60
CA LEU A 348 8.75 -30.74 12.56
C LEU A 348 8.74 -31.76 13.72
N GLU A 349 8.35 -31.35 14.92
CA GLU A 349 8.21 -32.25 16.08
C GLU A 349 7.16 -33.34 15.83
N ARG A 350 5.99 -32.97 15.30
CA ARG A 350 4.94 -33.92 14.93
C ARG A 350 5.43 -34.91 13.89
N LYS A 351 6.21 -34.44 12.91
CA LYS A 351 6.81 -35.29 11.87
C LYS A 351 7.84 -36.27 12.43
N ILE A 352 8.61 -35.87 13.45
CA ILE A 352 9.52 -36.77 14.18
C ILE A 352 8.75 -37.85 14.94
N ILE A 353 7.70 -37.45 15.68
CA ILE A 353 6.90 -38.38 16.49
C ILE A 353 6.19 -39.41 15.62
N THR A 354 5.69 -38.97 14.46
CA THR A 354 4.89 -39.82 13.56
C THR A 354 5.73 -40.56 12.52
N ALA A 355 7.06 -40.45 12.53
CA ALA A 355 7.91 -41.07 11.51
C ALA A 355 7.82 -42.60 11.52
N ASP A 356 7.61 -43.19 10.33
CA ASP A 356 7.39 -44.63 10.17
C ASP A 356 8.67 -45.48 10.26
N SER A 357 9.85 -44.85 10.35
CA SER A 357 11.13 -45.56 10.46
C SER A 357 12.16 -44.82 11.31
N LEU A 358 13.01 -45.60 12.00
CA LEU A 358 14.11 -45.09 12.82
C LEU A 358 15.07 -44.21 12.01
N GLN A 359 15.35 -44.59 10.76
CA GLN A 359 16.22 -43.82 9.87
C GLN A 359 15.64 -42.43 9.55
N SER A 360 14.34 -42.35 9.25
CA SER A 360 13.64 -41.09 9.02
C SER A 360 13.61 -40.22 10.28
N LYS A 361 13.36 -40.83 11.44
CA LYS A 361 13.34 -40.17 12.75
C LYS A 361 14.71 -39.55 13.08
N ILE A 362 15.80 -40.29 12.89
CA ILE A 362 17.18 -39.81 13.08
C ILE A 362 17.48 -38.63 12.15
N LYS A 363 17.07 -38.70 10.88
CA LYS A 363 17.28 -37.60 9.92
C LYS A 363 16.56 -36.32 10.36
N LEU A 364 15.30 -36.43 10.76
CA LEU A 364 14.50 -35.29 11.21
C LEU A 364 15.00 -34.72 12.55
N LEU A 365 15.48 -35.57 13.47
CA LEU A 365 16.13 -35.15 14.72
C LEU A 365 17.42 -34.36 14.44
N LYS A 366 18.26 -34.80 13.49
CA LYS A 366 19.44 -34.05 13.06
C LYS A 366 19.09 -32.67 12.52
N GLU A 367 18.02 -32.57 11.73
CA GLU A 367 17.50 -31.28 11.23
C GLU A 367 16.99 -30.39 12.38
N TYR A 368 16.26 -30.97 13.33
CA TYR A 368 15.77 -30.25 14.51
C TYR A 368 16.92 -29.69 15.35
N ILE A 369 17.94 -30.52 15.65
CA ILE A 369 19.11 -30.14 16.45
C ILE A 369 19.90 -29.04 15.73
N LYS A 370 20.17 -29.19 14.42
CA LYS A 370 20.90 -28.18 13.63
C LYS A 370 20.26 -26.79 13.72
N ASN A 371 18.94 -26.73 13.75
CA ASN A 371 18.19 -25.47 13.71
C ASN A 371 17.81 -24.93 15.10
N ASN A 372 17.92 -25.73 16.17
CA ASN A 372 17.40 -25.37 17.50
C ASN A 372 18.39 -25.59 18.67
N ASN A 373 19.66 -25.92 18.40
CA ASN A 373 20.69 -26.12 19.43
C ASN A 373 21.09 -24.80 20.12
N THR A 374 20.28 -24.40 21.10
CA THR A 374 20.51 -23.24 21.97
C THR A 374 20.41 -23.68 23.43
N GLY A 375 21.05 -22.96 24.35
CA GLY A 375 21.10 -23.33 25.78
C GLY A 375 19.72 -23.56 26.44
N LYS A 376 18.65 -22.98 25.91
CA LYS A 376 17.26 -23.14 26.40
C LYS A 376 16.56 -24.43 25.94
N ASN A 377 17.09 -25.10 24.91
CA ASN A 377 16.45 -26.27 24.29
C ASN A 377 17.13 -27.60 24.66
N ILE A 378 18.20 -27.55 25.46
CA ILE A 378 19.04 -28.72 25.80
C ILE A 378 18.21 -29.83 26.46
N GLU A 379 17.35 -29.50 27.43
CA GLU A 379 16.50 -30.49 28.11
C GLU A 379 15.44 -31.11 27.17
N SER A 380 14.84 -30.32 26.27
CA SER A 380 13.88 -30.80 25.27
C SER A 380 14.55 -31.73 24.26
N ILE A 381 15.77 -31.41 23.85
CA ILE A 381 16.60 -32.24 22.97
C ILE A 381 16.97 -33.55 23.68
N GLN A 382 17.41 -33.50 24.95
CA GLN A 382 17.75 -34.69 25.75
C GLN A 382 16.55 -35.61 25.97
N LYS A 383 15.36 -35.05 26.28
CA LYS A 383 14.14 -35.84 26.47
C LYS A 383 13.70 -36.55 25.19
N LYS A 384 13.91 -35.95 24.02
CA LYS A 384 13.57 -36.52 22.72
C LYS A 384 14.58 -37.56 22.23
N ILE A 385 15.84 -37.46 22.65
CA ILE A 385 16.86 -38.50 22.43
C ILE A 385 16.54 -39.75 23.29
N LYS A 386 16.03 -39.56 24.51
CA LYS A 386 15.64 -40.65 25.43
C LYS A 386 14.36 -41.40 25.07
N ILE A 387 13.61 -40.98 24.04
CA ILE A 387 12.40 -41.72 23.60
C ILE A 387 12.78 -43.04 22.90
N ASP A 388 14.04 -43.23 22.49
CA ASP A 388 14.51 -44.48 21.84
C ASP A 388 15.88 -44.93 22.37
N CYS A 389 16.03 -45.10 23.70
CA CYS A 389 16.97 -46.08 24.26
C CYS A 389 16.17 -47.29 24.72
#